data_AF-A0A2K5WCD7-F1
#
_entry.id   AF-A0A2K5WCD7-F1
#
_cell.length_a   1.000
_cell.length_b   1.000
_cell.length_c   1.000
_cell.angle_alpha   90.00
_cell.angle_beta   90.00
_cell.angle_gamma   90.00
#
_symmetry.space_group_name_H-M   'P 1'
#
loop_
_entity.id
_entity.type
_entity.pdbx_description
1 polymer ?
#
loop_
_entity_poly.entity_id
_entity_poly.type
_entity_poly.pdbx_seq_one_letter_code
_entity_poly.pdbx_strand_id
1 'polypeptide(L)'
;SWLKTLLQLIPPCLSAAHSVLGTHPFSRLDVLIVPANFPSLGMASPHIMFLSQSILTGGSHLCGTRLCHEIAHAWFGLALGARDWTEEWLSEGFASHLEDVFWAAAQQLAPHEAREQQELRACLRWRRLQDEMQSSPAEMQVLRPNKDKTGHTSDSGASVIKHGLNPEKSFMQVHYLKGYFLLRFLAERLGDETYFSFLRKFVHAFHGQLILSQDFLQMLLENIPEEKRLELSVENIYQDWLESSGIPKLLPDQLVLLLEHLLEQKTLSHRTLQSLQRTYHLQDQDAEVRHRWCELIVKHKFTKAYESVERFLQEDQERPQRDSFIHLLLAWGTGPGHQRRDYVAAKAVSPQPRSSLGASLSQRLVPARHAQKADSHKRGLPPWIWSGAALGFRVLLHR
;
A
#
# COMPACT_ATOMS: atom_id res chain seq x y z
N SER A 1 37.84 5.09 -5.99
CA SER A 1 37.89 4.04 -4.95
C SER A 1 36.54 3.98 -4.26
N TRP A 2 35.94 2.80 -4.12
CA TRP A 2 34.67 2.58 -3.43
C TRP A 2 34.69 3.08 -1.97
N LEU A 3 35.87 3.06 -1.33
CA LEU A 3 36.07 3.58 0.02
C LEU A 3 35.72 5.07 0.12
N LYS A 4 36.06 5.86 -0.92
CA LYS A 4 35.73 7.29 -0.97
C LYS A 4 34.22 7.51 -1.01
N THR A 5 33.51 6.72 -1.82
CA THR A 5 32.04 6.77 -1.89
C THR A 5 31.41 6.45 -0.54
N LEU A 6 31.85 5.37 0.11
CA LEU A 6 31.32 4.96 1.41
C LEU A 6 31.55 6.02 2.49
N LEU A 7 32.77 6.55 2.59
CA LEU A 7 33.11 7.61 3.56
C LEU A 7 32.31 8.89 3.34
N GLN A 8 31.90 9.19 2.11
CA GLN A 8 31.04 10.33 1.81
C GLN A 8 29.56 10.09 2.17
N LEU A 9 29.11 8.83 2.18
CA LEU A 9 27.72 8.47 2.44
C LEU A 9 27.40 8.23 3.92
N ILE A 10 28.36 7.74 4.72
CA ILE A 10 28.13 7.42 6.14
C ILE A 10 27.63 8.64 6.94
N PRO A 11 28.30 9.81 6.94
CA PRO A 11 27.84 10.96 7.73
C PRO A 11 26.41 11.43 7.39
N PRO A 12 26.02 11.66 6.11
CA PRO A 12 24.66 12.09 5.80
C PRO A 12 23.61 11.03 6.12
N CYS A 13 23.90 9.73 5.93
CA CYS A 13 22.96 8.66 6.28
C CYS A 13 22.73 8.57 7.80
N LEU A 14 23.78 8.70 8.61
CA LEU A 14 23.66 8.75 10.07
C LEU A 14 22.94 10.02 10.54
N SER A 15 23.21 11.17 9.91
CA SER A 15 22.51 12.41 10.21
C SER A 15 21.02 12.31 9.89
N ALA A 16 20.66 11.65 8.80
CA ALA A 16 19.27 11.40 8.42
C ALA A 16 18.58 10.43 9.39
N ALA A 17 19.25 9.35 9.80
CA ALA A 17 18.71 8.46 10.82
C ALA A 17 18.51 9.21 12.15
N HIS A 18 19.44 10.09 12.50
CA HIS A 18 19.37 10.90 13.71
C HIS A 18 18.19 11.87 13.71
N SER A 19 17.93 12.57 12.60
CA SER A 19 16.81 13.50 12.51
C SER A 19 15.45 12.79 12.60
N VAL A 20 15.37 11.55 12.15
CA VAL A 20 14.12 10.77 12.14
C VAL A 20 13.87 10.08 13.48
N LEU A 21 14.83 9.31 14.00
CA LEU A 21 14.66 8.44 15.18
C LEU A 21 15.39 8.91 16.44
N GLY A 22 16.26 9.91 16.35
CA GLY A 22 17.04 10.42 17.47
C GLY A 22 18.43 9.76 17.59
N THR A 23 18.98 9.71 18.80
CA THR A 23 20.35 9.22 19.01
C THR A 23 20.51 7.76 18.58
N HIS A 24 21.58 7.47 17.84
CA HIS A 24 21.92 6.10 17.45
C HIS A 24 22.11 5.22 18.70
N PRO A 25 21.48 4.03 18.80
CA PRO A 25 21.49 3.24 20.05
C PRO A 25 22.88 2.76 20.49
N PHE A 26 23.79 2.57 19.53
CA PHE A 26 25.16 2.13 19.79
C PHE A 26 26.13 3.30 19.69
N SER A 27 27.09 3.37 20.62
CA SER A 27 28.08 4.45 20.72
C SER A 27 29.11 4.46 19.59
N ARG A 28 29.23 3.34 18.86
CA ARG A 28 30.16 3.13 17.75
C ARG A 28 29.47 2.35 16.65
N LEU A 29 29.81 2.65 15.40
CA LEU A 29 29.41 1.90 14.22
C LEU A 29 30.63 1.69 13.31
N ASP A 30 31.14 0.48 13.29
CA ASP A 30 32.16 0.03 12.35
C ASP A 30 31.51 -0.53 11.09
N VAL A 31 32.19 -0.36 9.95
CA VAL A 31 31.72 -0.88 8.66
C VAL A 31 32.74 -1.86 8.11
N LEU A 32 32.37 -3.13 8.05
CA LEU A 32 33.21 -4.17 7.47
C LEU A 32 32.76 -4.45 6.04
N ILE A 33 33.66 -4.22 5.09
CA ILE A 33 33.43 -4.58 3.70
C ILE A 33 33.79 -6.05 3.49
N VAL A 34 32.79 -6.86 3.18
CA VAL A 34 32.94 -8.30 2.94
C VAL A 34 33.04 -8.62 1.45
N PRO A 35 33.69 -9.74 1.05
CA PRO A 35 33.83 -10.12 -0.35
C PRO A 35 32.49 -10.21 -1.09
N ALA A 36 32.53 -10.05 -2.42
CA ALA A 36 31.31 -10.03 -3.25
C ALA A 36 30.51 -11.34 -3.26
N ASN A 37 31.11 -12.47 -2.83
CA ASN A 37 30.44 -13.77 -2.67
C ASN A 37 29.80 -13.96 -1.28
N PHE A 38 29.77 -12.93 -0.43
CA PHE A 38 29.00 -12.97 0.81
C PHE A 38 27.50 -13.23 0.50
N PRO A 39 26.82 -14.14 1.21
CA PRO A 39 25.48 -14.60 0.85
C PRO A 39 24.37 -13.55 1.02
N SER A 40 24.68 -12.41 1.67
CA SER A 40 23.77 -11.28 1.82
C SER A 40 24.36 -10.00 1.20
N LEU A 41 23.53 -9.00 0.95
CA LEU A 41 23.99 -7.66 0.57
C LEU A 41 24.53 -6.87 1.77
N GLY A 42 24.05 -7.20 2.97
CA GLY A 42 24.62 -6.74 4.23
C GLY A 42 24.02 -7.46 5.43
N MET A 43 24.58 -7.19 6.60
CA MET A 43 24.16 -7.77 7.87
C MET A 43 24.47 -6.80 8.99
N ALA A 44 23.48 -6.47 9.81
CA ALA A 44 23.66 -5.63 10.98
C ALA A 44 24.02 -6.49 12.20
N SER A 45 25.01 -6.03 12.97
CA SER A 45 25.38 -6.57 14.27
C SER A 45 25.64 -5.39 15.22
N PRO A 46 25.50 -5.55 16.55
CA PRO A 46 25.81 -4.48 17.48
C PRO A 46 27.23 -3.95 17.25
N HIS A 47 27.35 -2.64 17.06
CA HIS A 47 28.59 -1.90 16.78
C HIS A 47 29.27 -2.15 15.43
N ILE A 48 28.84 -3.13 14.63
CA ILE A 48 29.47 -3.44 13.33
C ILE A 48 28.44 -3.88 12.30
N MET A 49 28.45 -3.25 11.13
CA MET A 49 27.66 -3.71 9.98
C MET A 49 28.57 -4.24 8.88
N PHE A 50 28.11 -5.32 8.25
CA PHE A 50 28.78 -5.97 7.14
C PHE A 50 28.13 -5.49 5.86
N LEU A 51 28.91 -5.02 4.88
CA LEU A 51 28.42 -4.59 3.57
C LEU A 51 29.16 -5.35 2.47
N SER A 52 28.40 -5.99 1.57
CA SER A 52 29.00 -6.74 0.46
C SER A 52 29.67 -5.81 -0.55
N GLN A 53 30.83 -6.20 -1.09
CA GLN A 53 31.46 -5.44 -2.18
C GLN A 53 30.55 -5.25 -3.40
N SER A 54 29.57 -6.13 -3.62
CA SER A 54 28.63 -6.05 -4.74
C SER A 54 27.75 -4.80 -4.70
N ILE A 55 27.45 -4.24 -3.52
CA ILE A 55 26.67 -3.00 -3.41
C ILE A 55 27.49 -1.74 -3.69
N LEU A 56 28.82 -1.87 -3.70
CA LEU A 56 29.76 -0.78 -3.97
C LEU A 56 29.96 -0.58 -5.49
N THR A 57 29.71 -1.63 -6.27
CA THR A 57 29.73 -1.61 -7.73
C THR A 57 28.36 -1.19 -8.26
N GLY A 58 28.13 0.11 -8.45
CA GLY A 58 26.83 0.59 -8.93
C GLY A 58 26.50 2.06 -8.71
N GLY A 59 27.43 2.85 -8.15
CA GLY A 59 27.21 4.26 -7.83
C GLY A 59 26.70 4.47 -6.39
N SER A 60 26.51 5.73 -6.01
CA SER A 60 26.16 6.12 -4.63
C SER A 60 24.79 5.61 -4.18
N HIS A 61 23.87 5.35 -5.11
CA HIS A 61 22.48 5.06 -4.78
C HIS A 61 22.26 3.68 -4.14
N LEU A 62 22.72 2.59 -4.77
CA LEU A 62 22.55 1.24 -4.20
C LEU A 62 23.28 1.12 -2.85
N CYS A 63 24.53 1.60 -2.81
CA CYS A 63 25.34 1.67 -1.60
C CYS A 63 24.61 2.46 -0.50
N GLY A 64 24.12 3.66 -0.81
CA GLY A 64 23.41 4.52 0.12
C GLY A 64 22.13 3.90 0.66
N THR A 65 21.31 3.30 -0.20
CA THR A 65 20.06 2.64 0.26
C THR A 65 20.33 1.45 1.17
N ARG A 66 21.34 0.61 0.87
CA ARG A 66 21.68 -0.52 1.74
C ARG A 66 22.33 -0.05 3.04
N LEU A 67 23.16 0.98 2.98
CA LEU A 67 23.72 1.62 4.17
C LEU A 67 22.63 2.13 5.11
N CYS A 68 21.61 2.82 4.58
CA CYS A 68 20.45 3.25 5.36
C CYS A 68 19.66 2.07 5.96
N HIS A 69 19.52 0.97 5.22
CA HIS A 69 18.86 -0.25 5.71
C HIS A 69 19.59 -0.85 6.92
N GLU A 70 20.91 -1.04 6.83
CA GLU A 70 21.69 -1.56 7.96
C GLU A 70 21.71 -0.60 9.15
N ILE A 71 21.72 0.71 8.91
CA ILE A 71 21.60 1.72 9.98
C ILE A 71 20.23 1.63 10.67
N ALA A 72 19.15 1.38 9.92
CA ALA A 72 17.81 1.25 10.50
C ALA A 72 17.71 0.05 11.46
N HIS A 73 18.45 -1.04 11.19
CA HIS A 73 18.51 -2.19 12.10
C HIS A 73 19.10 -1.86 13.48
N ALA A 74 19.85 -0.76 13.62
CA ALA A 74 20.34 -0.32 14.91
C ALA A 74 19.19 -0.12 15.91
N TRP A 75 18.05 0.40 15.44
CA TRP A 75 16.83 0.46 16.24
C TRP A 75 16.05 -0.86 16.13
N PHE A 76 15.64 -1.26 14.93
CA PHE A 76 14.73 -2.38 14.70
C PHE A 76 15.47 -3.68 14.33
N GLY A 77 15.58 -4.59 15.28
CA GLY A 77 16.28 -5.87 15.15
C GLY A 77 17.50 -5.99 16.06
N LEU A 78 18.09 -4.86 16.49
CA LEU A 78 19.19 -4.82 17.45
C LEU A 78 18.83 -4.21 18.80
N ALA A 79 18.43 -2.93 18.84
CA ALA A 79 18.09 -2.27 20.12
C ALA A 79 16.73 -2.73 20.66
N LEU A 80 15.76 -2.95 19.78
CA LEU A 80 14.53 -3.69 20.09
C LEU A 80 14.39 -4.84 19.11
N GLY A 81 13.94 -5.99 19.59
CA GLY A 81 13.89 -7.23 18.82
C GLY A 81 12.49 -7.82 18.75
N ALA A 82 12.25 -8.68 17.76
CA ALA A 82 11.03 -9.47 17.70
C ALA A 82 11.07 -10.59 18.75
N ARG A 83 9.97 -10.80 19.50
CA ARG A 83 9.90 -11.84 20.55
C ARG A 83 9.95 -13.26 20.00
N ASP A 84 9.58 -13.44 18.74
CA ASP A 84 9.60 -14.72 18.04
C ASP A 84 9.92 -14.49 16.56
N TRP A 85 10.49 -15.48 15.86
CA TRP A 85 10.82 -15.34 14.44
C TRP A 85 9.58 -15.27 13.55
N THR A 86 8.39 -15.59 14.08
CA THR A 86 7.13 -15.29 13.41
C THR A 86 6.84 -13.81 13.28
N GLU A 87 7.57 -12.95 13.99
CA GLU A 87 7.40 -11.49 13.99
C GLU A 87 8.55 -10.79 13.23
N GLU A 88 9.27 -11.51 12.36
CA GLU A 88 10.45 -11.04 11.60
C GLU A 88 10.22 -9.72 10.84
N TRP A 89 8.97 -9.45 10.43
CA TRP A 89 8.62 -8.20 9.74
C TRP A 89 8.87 -6.95 10.61
N LEU A 90 8.88 -7.06 11.94
CA LEU A 90 9.20 -5.96 12.85
C LEU A 90 10.66 -5.50 12.69
N SER A 91 11.55 -6.38 12.24
CA SER A 91 12.92 -6.01 11.89
C SER A 91 12.98 -5.57 10.42
N GLU A 92 12.61 -6.46 9.50
CA GLU A 92 12.87 -6.28 8.07
C GLU A 92 11.93 -5.28 7.38
N GLY A 93 10.67 -5.24 7.82
CA GLY A 93 9.69 -4.27 7.34
C GLY A 93 10.07 -2.85 7.75
N PHE A 94 10.47 -2.66 9.00
CA PHE A 94 10.94 -1.36 9.51
C PHE A 94 12.24 -0.93 8.85
N ALA A 95 13.23 -1.82 8.74
CA ALA A 95 14.48 -1.52 8.07
C ALA A 95 14.23 -1.12 6.60
N SER A 96 13.38 -1.85 5.89
CA SER A 96 12.99 -1.52 4.50
C SER A 96 12.26 -0.18 4.38
N HIS A 97 11.37 0.15 5.32
CA HIS A 97 10.63 1.41 5.33
C HIS A 97 11.56 2.59 5.63
N LEU A 98 12.35 2.47 6.69
CA LEU A 98 13.29 3.50 7.13
C LEU A 98 14.45 3.68 6.15
N GLU A 99 14.86 2.65 5.39
CA GLU A 99 15.89 2.84 4.36
C GLU A 99 15.49 3.93 3.37
N ASP A 100 14.23 3.93 2.91
CA ASP A 100 13.73 4.88 1.92
C ASP A 100 13.57 6.28 2.54
N VAL A 101 13.21 6.36 3.82
CA VAL A 101 13.09 7.61 4.58
C VAL A 101 14.45 8.24 4.82
N PHE A 102 15.40 7.46 5.35
CA PHE A 102 16.76 7.93 5.64
C PHE A 102 17.49 8.30 4.35
N TRP A 103 17.34 7.50 3.29
CA TRP A 103 17.99 7.78 2.01
C TRP A 103 17.44 9.05 1.35
N ALA A 104 16.12 9.29 1.43
CA ALA A 104 15.54 10.54 0.93
C ALA A 104 16.08 11.77 1.68
N ALA A 105 16.16 11.69 3.02
CA ALA A 105 16.73 12.77 3.83
C ALA A 105 18.24 12.95 3.62
N ALA A 106 19.00 11.87 3.43
CA ALA A 106 20.45 11.91 3.24
C ALA A 106 20.86 12.53 1.90
N GLN A 107 20.05 12.35 0.85
CA GLN A 107 20.34 12.92 -0.48
C GLN A 107 20.10 14.43 -0.55
N GLN A 108 19.33 15.01 0.39
CA GLN A 108 19.00 16.45 0.42
C GLN A 108 18.42 16.98 -0.90
N LEU A 109 17.67 16.15 -1.62
CA LEU A 109 16.98 16.55 -2.85
C LEU A 109 15.86 17.54 -2.56
N ALA A 110 15.40 18.26 -3.58
CA ALA A 110 14.20 19.07 -3.45
C ALA A 110 13.01 18.17 -3.05
N PRO A 111 12.05 18.65 -2.22
CA PRO A 111 10.97 17.81 -1.72
C PRO A 111 10.15 17.08 -2.80
N HIS A 112 10.00 17.69 -3.99
CA HIS A 112 9.30 17.07 -5.10
C HIS A 112 10.09 15.90 -5.72
N GLU A 113 11.40 16.07 -5.93
CA GLU A 113 12.28 15.02 -6.48
C GLU A 113 12.43 13.85 -5.51
N ALA A 114 12.61 14.15 -4.22
CA ALA A 114 12.66 13.14 -3.16
C ALA A 114 11.38 12.29 -3.16
N ARG A 115 10.21 12.96 -3.26
CA ARG A 115 8.92 12.29 -3.33
C ARG A 115 8.81 11.42 -4.58
N GLU A 116 9.13 11.95 -5.75
CA GLU A 116 9.08 11.17 -7.01
C GLU A 116 9.96 9.93 -6.96
N GLN A 117 11.17 10.03 -6.40
CA GLN A 117 12.08 8.91 -6.23
C GLN A 117 11.52 7.86 -5.25
N GLN A 118 10.94 8.29 -4.13
CA GLN A 118 10.28 7.40 -3.17
C GLN A 118 9.07 6.69 -3.78
N GLU A 119 8.27 7.39 -4.59
CA GLU A 119 7.13 6.80 -5.32
C GLU A 119 7.60 5.76 -6.33
N LEU A 120 8.64 6.06 -7.10
CA LEU A 120 9.22 5.12 -8.06
C LEU A 120 9.73 3.86 -7.36
N ARG A 121 10.44 4.01 -6.24
CA ARG A 121 10.94 2.87 -5.44
C ARG A 121 9.80 2.04 -4.89
N ALA A 122 8.76 2.67 -4.35
CA ALA A 122 7.58 1.99 -3.86
C ALA A 122 6.86 1.22 -4.99
N CYS A 123 6.79 1.79 -6.20
CA CYS A 123 6.27 1.09 -7.38
C CYS A 123 7.09 -0.16 -7.76
N LEU A 124 8.43 -0.07 -7.68
CA LEU A 124 9.31 -1.21 -7.95
C LEU A 124 9.18 -2.31 -6.88
N ARG A 125 9.12 -1.93 -5.60
CA ARG A 125 8.85 -2.84 -4.47
C ARG A 125 7.49 -3.51 -4.62
N TRP A 126 6.48 -2.75 -5.05
CA TRP A 126 5.13 -3.26 -5.24
C TRP A 126 5.10 -4.35 -6.30
N ARG A 127 5.73 -4.08 -7.45
CA ARG A 127 5.85 -5.08 -8.51
C ARG A 127 6.54 -6.34 -8.02
N ARG A 128 7.65 -6.21 -7.29
CA ARG A 128 8.36 -7.35 -6.73
C ARG A 128 7.49 -8.14 -5.76
N LEU A 129 6.74 -7.45 -4.89
CA LEU A 129 5.79 -8.09 -3.99
C LEU A 129 4.72 -8.86 -4.76
N GLN A 130 4.15 -8.27 -5.81
CA GLN A 130 3.16 -8.96 -6.65
C GLN A 130 3.72 -10.21 -7.33
N ASP A 131 4.93 -10.14 -7.88
CA ASP A 131 5.61 -11.28 -8.51
C ASP A 131 5.87 -12.41 -7.49
N GLU A 132 6.22 -12.05 -6.25
CA GLU A 132 6.42 -13.00 -5.16
C GLU A 132 5.11 -13.61 -4.66
N MET A 133 4.04 -12.82 -4.54
CA MET A 133 2.71 -13.30 -4.16
C MET A 133 2.11 -14.27 -5.18
N GLN A 134 2.46 -14.12 -6.46
CA GLN A 134 2.03 -15.04 -7.52
C GLN A 134 2.82 -16.35 -7.53
N SER A 135 4.05 -16.35 -7.03
CA SER A 135 4.96 -17.49 -7.08
C SER A 135 5.08 -18.26 -5.76
N SER A 136 4.38 -17.83 -4.70
CA SER A 136 4.44 -18.44 -3.38
C SER A 136 3.08 -18.94 -2.88
N PRO A 137 3.04 -20.01 -2.06
CA PRO A 137 1.84 -20.48 -1.36
C PRO A 137 1.28 -19.44 -0.38
N ALA A 138 -0.03 -19.46 -0.14
CA ALA A 138 -0.75 -18.47 0.66
C ALA A 138 -0.22 -18.33 2.10
N GLU A 139 0.20 -19.43 2.71
CA GLU A 139 0.74 -19.47 4.07
C GLU A 139 2.10 -18.75 4.22
N MET A 140 2.84 -18.56 3.12
CA MET A 140 4.11 -17.81 3.11
C MET A 140 3.91 -16.32 2.80
N GLN A 141 2.68 -15.89 2.53
CA GLN A 141 2.35 -14.52 2.15
C GLN A 141 1.93 -13.63 3.33
N VAL A 142 1.95 -14.17 4.54
CA VAL A 142 1.55 -13.49 5.78
C VAL A 142 2.75 -12.88 6.48
N LEU A 143 2.56 -11.76 7.18
CA LEU A 143 3.64 -11.17 7.97
C LEU A 143 3.87 -11.89 9.30
N ARG A 144 2.80 -12.48 9.85
CA ARG A 144 2.79 -13.14 11.16
C ARG A 144 2.34 -14.60 11.05
N PRO A 145 3.20 -15.51 10.55
CA PRO A 145 2.90 -16.95 10.55
C PRO A 145 2.67 -17.45 11.98
N ASN A 146 1.87 -18.51 12.15
CA ASN A 146 1.56 -19.12 13.45
C ASN A 146 0.81 -18.24 14.49
N LYS A 147 0.46 -16.99 14.14
CA LYS A 147 -0.39 -16.09 14.96
C LYS A 147 0.10 -16.00 16.41
N ASP A 148 -0.77 -16.28 17.38
CA ASP A 148 -0.52 -16.13 18.81
C ASP A 148 0.31 -17.26 19.41
N LYS A 149 0.77 -18.23 18.61
CA LYS A 149 1.63 -19.31 19.09
C LYS A 149 3.07 -18.86 19.24
N THR A 150 3.34 -17.72 19.86
CA THR A 150 4.69 -17.18 20.01
C THR A 150 5.39 -17.71 21.27
N GLY A 151 6.67 -17.37 21.39
CA GLY A 151 7.40 -17.39 22.65
C GLY A 151 6.76 -16.57 23.78
N HIS A 152 7.31 -16.69 24.98
CA HIS A 152 6.89 -15.93 26.17
C HIS A 152 8.10 -15.37 26.92
N THR A 153 7.89 -14.25 27.61
CA THR A 153 8.87 -13.68 28.53
C THR A 153 8.36 -13.88 29.95
N SER A 154 9.18 -14.47 30.80
CA SER A 154 8.87 -14.69 32.22
C SER A 154 9.13 -13.43 33.04
N ASP A 155 8.57 -13.37 34.25
CA ASP A 155 8.74 -12.25 35.18
C ASP A 155 10.21 -12.00 35.59
N SER A 156 11.08 -13.00 35.42
CA SER A 156 12.53 -12.88 35.65
C SER A 156 13.29 -12.21 34.49
N GLY A 157 12.59 -11.88 33.39
CA GLY A 157 13.17 -11.35 32.16
C GLY A 157 13.68 -12.42 31.18
N ALA A 158 13.67 -13.70 31.56
CA ALA A 158 14.05 -14.77 30.65
C ALA A 158 12.98 -14.94 29.56
N SER A 159 13.39 -14.91 28.30
CA SER A 159 12.51 -15.06 27.13
C SER A 159 12.75 -16.41 26.45
N VAL A 160 11.67 -17.14 26.20
CA VAL A 160 11.68 -18.37 25.42
C VAL A 160 11.16 -18.06 24.03
N ILE A 161 11.99 -18.27 23.01
CA ILE A 161 11.59 -18.21 21.60
C ILE A 161 11.00 -19.56 21.23
N LYS A 162 9.77 -19.58 20.70
CA LYS A 162 9.08 -20.83 20.35
C LYS A 162 9.43 -21.30 18.95
N HIS A 163 9.48 -20.37 17.99
CA HIS A 163 9.96 -20.66 16.65
C HIS A 163 11.29 -19.94 16.43
N GLY A 164 12.36 -20.71 16.34
CA GLY A 164 13.67 -20.20 15.97
C GLY A 164 13.78 -19.91 14.47
N LEU A 165 14.89 -19.29 14.06
CA LEU A 165 15.26 -19.14 12.67
C LEU A 165 15.31 -20.53 12.00
N ASN A 166 14.56 -20.70 10.92
CA ASN A 166 14.61 -21.90 10.10
C ASN A 166 15.58 -21.69 8.92
N PRO A 167 16.79 -22.28 8.93
CA PRO A 167 17.76 -22.11 7.84
C PRO A 167 17.33 -22.79 6.54
N GLU A 168 16.35 -23.71 6.58
CA GLU A 168 15.82 -24.40 5.41
C GLU A 168 14.63 -23.65 4.78
N LYS A 169 14.11 -22.61 5.43
CA LYS A 169 13.03 -21.78 4.89
C LYS A 169 13.55 -21.08 3.63
N SER A 170 12.83 -21.24 2.52
CA SER A 170 13.11 -20.48 1.30
C SER A 170 13.13 -18.99 1.63
N PHE A 171 14.14 -18.28 1.14
CA PHE A 171 14.24 -16.84 1.36
C PHE A 171 13.05 -16.15 0.68
N MET A 172 12.23 -15.47 1.48
CA MET A 172 11.04 -14.74 1.03
C MET A 172 11.20 -13.27 1.42
N GLN A 173 10.97 -12.36 0.49
CA GLN A 173 10.96 -10.91 0.69
C GLN A 173 9.62 -10.39 1.23
N VAL A 174 8.64 -11.26 1.51
CA VAL A 174 7.33 -10.86 2.05
C VAL A 174 7.46 -10.02 3.33
N HIS A 175 8.28 -10.46 4.29
CA HIS A 175 8.47 -9.72 5.56
C HIS A 175 9.06 -8.31 5.35
N TYR A 176 9.91 -8.15 4.32
CA TYR A 176 10.49 -6.87 3.92
C TYR A 176 9.45 -5.99 3.23
N LEU A 177 8.84 -6.52 2.15
CA LEU A 177 8.04 -5.74 1.21
C LEU A 177 6.63 -5.48 1.72
N LYS A 178 5.95 -6.48 2.27
CA LYS A 178 4.61 -6.30 2.82
C LYS A 178 4.66 -5.52 4.14
N GLY A 179 5.69 -5.72 4.95
CA GLY A 179 5.97 -4.90 6.13
C GLY A 179 6.23 -3.43 5.76
N TYR A 180 7.04 -3.20 4.72
CA TYR A 180 7.24 -1.85 4.15
C TYR A 180 5.93 -1.16 3.78
N PHE A 181 5.01 -1.85 3.09
CA PHE A 181 3.74 -1.25 2.67
C PHE A 181 2.78 -0.99 3.82
N LEU A 182 2.77 -1.85 4.86
CA LEU A 182 2.01 -1.60 6.07
C LEU A 182 2.51 -0.31 6.75
N LEU A 183 3.82 -0.17 6.96
CA LEU A 183 4.39 0.99 7.62
C LEU A 183 4.22 2.28 6.79
N ARG A 184 4.34 2.18 5.46
CA ARG A 184 4.03 3.28 4.56
C ARG A 184 2.57 3.69 4.64
N PHE A 185 1.64 2.73 4.65
CA PHE A 185 0.21 2.99 4.85
C PHE A 185 -0.05 3.74 6.15
N LEU A 186 0.57 3.31 7.26
CA LEU A 186 0.44 3.97 8.56
C LEU A 186 1.03 5.39 8.52
N ALA A 187 2.21 5.59 7.92
CA ALA A 187 2.83 6.90 7.78
C ALA A 187 1.95 7.88 6.98
N GLU A 188 1.39 7.45 5.84
CA GLU A 188 0.50 8.28 5.03
C GLU A 188 -0.84 8.56 5.73
N ARG A 189 -1.39 7.56 6.43
CA ARG A 189 -2.67 7.69 7.16
C ARG A 189 -2.55 8.64 8.34
N LEU A 190 -1.43 8.59 9.06
CA LEU A 190 -1.19 9.38 10.27
C LEU A 190 -0.50 10.72 9.97
N GLY A 191 0.17 10.85 8.83
CA GLY A 191 1.04 11.98 8.51
C GLY A 191 2.39 11.89 9.22
N ASP A 192 3.45 12.25 8.49
CA ASP A 192 4.85 12.07 8.89
C ASP A 192 5.16 12.58 10.30
N GLU A 193 4.72 13.80 10.65
CA GLU A 193 4.98 14.39 11.97
C GLU A 193 4.45 13.53 13.13
N THR A 194 3.19 13.08 13.02
CA THR A 194 2.57 12.24 14.06
C THR A 194 3.24 10.86 14.09
N TYR A 195 3.48 10.27 12.91
CA TYR A 195 4.06 8.95 12.78
C TYR A 195 5.50 8.88 13.33
N PHE A 196 6.40 9.78 12.91
CA PHE A 196 7.78 9.77 13.38
C PHE A 196 7.92 10.26 14.82
N SER A 197 7.04 11.15 15.29
CA SER A 197 6.96 11.49 16.72
C SER A 197 6.61 10.28 17.57
N PHE A 198 5.64 9.48 17.12
CA PHE A 198 5.32 8.20 17.76
C PHE A 198 6.50 7.21 17.69
N LEU A 199 7.13 7.02 16.52
CA LEU A 199 8.25 6.08 16.39
C LEU A 199 9.40 6.42 17.36
N ARG A 200 9.73 7.70 17.54
CA ARG A 200 10.72 8.12 18.54
C ARG A 200 10.35 7.72 19.96
N LYS A 201 9.07 7.85 20.34
CA LYS A 201 8.57 7.38 21.65
C LYS A 201 8.64 5.86 21.75
N PHE A 202 8.25 5.16 20.69
CA PHE A 202 8.21 3.70 20.63
C PHE A 202 9.60 3.10 20.83
N VAL A 203 10.59 3.56 20.05
CA VAL A 203 11.97 3.03 20.17
C VAL A 203 12.61 3.35 21.51
N HIS A 204 12.21 4.44 22.17
CA HIS A 204 12.66 4.77 23.52
C HIS A 204 12.01 3.86 24.57
N ALA A 205 10.69 3.64 24.48
CA ALA A 205 9.94 2.82 25.42
C ALA A 205 10.35 1.34 25.40
N PHE A 206 10.64 0.80 24.22
CA PHE A 206 10.96 -0.62 24.03
C PHE A 206 12.47 -0.91 23.85
N HIS A 207 13.32 0.06 24.15
CA HIS A 207 14.77 -0.14 24.09
C HIS A 207 15.21 -1.30 25.01
N GLY A 208 15.92 -2.28 24.45
CA GLY A 208 16.38 -3.48 25.14
C GLY A 208 15.32 -4.56 25.35
N GLN A 209 14.17 -4.45 24.68
CA GLN A 209 13.04 -5.37 24.88
C GLN A 209 12.72 -6.20 23.62
N LEU A 210 12.05 -7.32 23.85
CA LEU A 210 11.47 -8.16 22.81
C LEU A 210 9.96 -7.89 22.69
N ILE A 211 9.51 -7.50 21.50
CA ILE A 211 8.15 -7.06 21.23
C ILE A 211 7.39 -8.01 20.31
N LEU A 212 6.06 -7.96 20.41
CA LEU A 212 5.12 -8.51 19.44
C LEU A 212 4.54 -7.41 18.56
N SER A 213 3.93 -7.80 17.44
CA SER A 213 3.15 -6.87 16.61
C SER A 213 2.06 -6.13 17.38
N GLN A 214 1.48 -6.79 18.39
CA GLN A 214 0.45 -6.22 19.25
C GLN A 214 0.99 -5.04 20.05
N ASP A 215 2.20 -5.17 20.63
CA ASP A 215 2.82 -4.12 21.44
C ASP A 215 3.01 -2.84 20.61
N PHE A 216 3.43 -2.99 19.36
CA PHE A 216 3.56 -1.88 18.41
C PHE A 216 2.22 -1.24 18.05
N LEU A 217 1.25 -2.04 17.62
CA LEU A 217 -0.03 -1.52 17.13
C LEU A 217 -0.89 -0.93 18.26
N GLN A 218 -0.86 -1.52 19.44
CA GLN A 218 -1.56 -1.00 20.61
C GLN A 218 -0.99 0.36 21.02
N MET A 219 0.33 0.47 21.20
CA MET A 219 0.96 1.73 21.57
C MET A 219 0.74 2.79 20.48
N LEU A 220 0.77 2.42 19.20
CA LEU A 220 0.48 3.31 18.08
C LEU A 220 -0.93 3.89 18.21
N LEU A 221 -1.94 3.04 18.33
CA LEU A 221 -3.34 3.47 18.37
C LEU A 221 -3.65 4.28 19.63
N GLU A 222 -3.01 4.01 20.76
CA GLU A 222 -3.13 4.81 21.99
C GLU A 222 -2.51 6.21 21.86
N ASN A 223 -1.44 6.35 21.06
CA ASN A 223 -0.69 7.60 20.94
C ASN A 223 -1.13 8.51 19.78
N ILE A 224 -2.08 8.08 18.95
CA ILE A 224 -2.61 8.90 17.85
C ILE A 224 -3.89 9.64 18.25
N PRO A 225 -4.16 10.83 17.66
CA PRO A 225 -5.41 11.54 17.85
C PRO A 225 -6.63 10.71 17.43
N GLU A 226 -7.76 10.87 18.12
CA GLU A 226 -9.01 10.14 17.84
C GLU A 226 -9.48 10.31 16.39
N GLU A 227 -9.30 11.49 15.80
CA GLU A 227 -9.72 11.77 14.43
C GLU A 227 -8.92 10.94 13.41
N LYS A 228 -7.67 10.59 13.74
CA LYS A 228 -6.81 9.74 12.91
C LYS A 228 -7.01 8.25 13.20
N ARG A 229 -7.67 7.90 14.30
CA ARG A 229 -7.99 6.51 14.70
C ARG A 229 -9.25 5.97 14.00
N LEU A 230 -10.08 6.84 13.39
CA LEU A 230 -11.27 6.41 12.67
C LEU A 230 -10.93 5.28 11.68
N GLU A 231 -11.61 4.13 11.84
CA GLU A 231 -11.46 2.88 11.06
C GLU A 231 -10.17 2.07 11.31
N LEU A 232 -9.25 2.54 12.16
CA LEU A 232 -8.06 1.80 12.56
C LEU A 232 -8.29 1.09 13.90
N SER A 233 -8.27 -0.24 13.88
CA SER A 233 -8.18 -1.09 15.07
C SER A 233 -7.01 -2.06 14.92
N VAL A 234 -6.51 -2.59 16.04
CA VAL A 234 -5.47 -3.62 16.02
C VAL A 234 -5.98 -4.84 15.24
N GLU A 235 -7.24 -5.21 15.46
CA GLU A 235 -7.91 -6.34 14.83
C GLU A 235 -7.99 -6.20 13.32
N ASN A 236 -8.38 -5.02 12.81
CA ASN A 236 -8.47 -4.77 11.37
C ASN A 236 -7.08 -4.83 10.74
N ILE A 237 -6.07 -4.20 11.35
CA ILE A 237 -4.69 -4.23 10.84
C ILE A 237 -4.16 -5.68 10.83
N TYR A 238 -4.45 -6.44 11.89
CA TYR A 238 -4.11 -7.87 11.95
C TYR A 238 -4.72 -8.65 10.79
N GLN A 239 -6.04 -8.54 10.61
CA GLN A 239 -6.73 -9.27 9.56
C GLN A 239 -6.24 -8.85 8.18
N ASP A 240 -6.14 -7.55 7.90
CA ASP A 240 -5.83 -7.06 6.56
C ASP A 240 -4.36 -7.26 6.17
N TRP A 241 -3.44 -6.99 7.11
CA TRP A 241 -2.01 -6.93 6.81
C TRP A 241 -1.21 -8.09 7.39
N LEU A 242 -1.47 -8.52 8.63
CA LEU A 242 -0.58 -9.47 9.28
C LEU A 242 -0.93 -10.93 8.97
N GLU A 243 -2.22 -11.26 8.96
CA GLU A 243 -2.72 -12.63 8.92
C GLU A 243 -3.31 -13.04 7.56
N SER A 244 -3.79 -12.09 6.75
CA SER A 244 -4.29 -12.41 5.42
C SER A 244 -3.15 -12.65 4.44
N SER A 245 -3.30 -13.67 3.60
CA SER A 245 -2.44 -13.90 2.43
C SER A 245 -2.65 -12.81 1.38
N GLY A 246 -1.64 -12.56 0.56
CA GLY A 246 -1.70 -11.54 -0.48
C GLY A 246 -1.60 -10.12 0.08
N ILE A 247 -2.16 -9.19 -0.66
CA ILE A 247 -2.16 -7.77 -0.36
C ILE A 247 -3.58 -7.37 0.05
N PRO A 248 -3.77 -6.48 1.05
CA PRO A 248 -5.09 -5.96 1.39
C PRO A 248 -5.83 -5.48 0.15
N LYS A 249 -7.06 -5.95 -0.05
CA LYS A 249 -7.91 -5.51 -1.15
C LYS A 249 -8.61 -4.22 -0.74
N LEU A 250 -8.86 -3.34 -1.72
CA LEU A 250 -9.72 -2.18 -1.48
C LEU A 250 -11.14 -2.66 -1.20
N LEU A 251 -11.76 -2.08 -0.17
CA LEU A 251 -13.19 -2.27 0.10
C LEU A 251 -14.03 -1.68 -1.04
N PRO A 252 -15.29 -2.10 -1.21
CA PRO A 252 -16.11 -1.57 -2.31
C PRO A 252 -16.31 -0.05 -2.25
N ASP A 253 -16.59 0.53 -1.08
CA ASP A 253 -16.71 2.00 -0.92
C ASP A 253 -15.42 2.72 -1.30
N GLN A 254 -14.28 2.10 -1.03
CA GLN A 254 -12.96 2.61 -1.42
C GLN A 254 -12.75 2.52 -2.94
N LEU A 255 -13.21 1.44 -3.57
CA LEU A 255 -13.21 1.33 -5.03
C LEU A 255 -14.11 2.38 -5.66
N VAL A 256 -15.29 2.66 -5.10
CA VAL A 256 -16.19 3.72 -5.58
C VAL A 256 -15.46 5.06 -5.57
N LEU A 257 -14.84 5.45 -4.47
CA LEU A 257 -14.10 6.72 -4.35
C LEU A 257 -12.91 6.82 -5.32
N LEU A 258 -12.18 5.72 -5.54
CA LEU A 258 -11.14 5.66 -6.55
C LEU A 258 -11.70 5.88 -7.95
N LEU A 259 -12.80 5.19 -8.30
CA LEU A 259 -13.42 5.28 -9.61
C LEU A 259 -14.04 6.67 -9.85
N GLU A 260 -14.60 7.31 -8.82
CA GLU A 260 -15.08 8.71 -8.87
C GLU A 260 -13.95 9.68 -9.18
N HIS A 261 -12.79 9.53 -8.54
CA HIS A 261 -11.65 10.39 -8.85
C HIS A 261 -11.10 10.14 -10.27
N LEU A 262 -11.13 8.89 -10.73
CA LEU A 262 -10.79 8.56 -12.11
C LEU A 262 -11.77 9.17 -13.11
N LEU A 263 -13.05 9.27 -12.74
CA LEU A 263 -14.07 9.96 -13.53
C LEU A 263 -13.86 11.47 -13.58
N GLU A 264 -12.98 12.06 -12.78
CA GLU A 264 -12.57 13.47 -12.93
C GLU A 264 -11.46 13.65 -13.97
N GLN A 265 -10.69 12.59 -14.26
CA GLN A 265 -9.53 12.65 -15.17
C GLN A 265 -9.96 12.85 -16.63
N LYS A 266 -9.31 13.77 -17.34
CA LYS A 266 -9.66 14.09 -18.74
C LYS A 266 -9.44 12.92 -19.69
N THR A 267 -8.37 12.16 -19.47
CA THR A 267 -7.95 11.05 -20.35
C THR A 267 -7.35 9.93 -19.52
N LEU A 268 -7.78 8.69 -19.79
CA LEU A 268 -7.17 7.48 -19.26
C LEU A 268 -6.81 6.55 -20.42
N SER A 269 -5.65 5.90 -20.33
CA SER A 269 -5.23 4.96 -21.36
C SER A 269 -6.06 3.67 -21.30
N HIS A 270 -6.28 3.03 -22.45
CA HIS A 270 -6.96 1.72 -22.50
C HIS A 270 -6.18 0.63 -21.75
N ARG A 271 -4.85 0.76 -21.63
CA ARG A 271 -4.02 -0.16 -20.84
C ARG A 271 -4.31 -0.02 -19.34
N THR A 272 -4.42 1.21 -18.86
CA THR A 272 -4.78 1.52 -17.46
C THR A 272 -6.15 0.94 -17.14
N LEU A 273 -7.16 1.16 -17.99
CA LEU A 273 -8.52 0.63 -17.81
C LEU A 273 -8.53 -0.91 -17.82
N GLN A 274 -7.81 -1.53 -18.75
CA GLN A 274 -7.69 -2.99 -18.78
C GLN A 274 -7.03 -3.53 -17.51
N SER A 275 -6.05 -2.82 -16.96
CA SER A 275 -5.38 -3.26 -15.75
C SER A 275 -6.23 -3.03 -14.50
N LEU A 276 -6.97 -1.92 -14.41
CA LEU A 276 -7.96 -1.68 -13.36
C LEU A 276 -8.97 -2.83 -13.27
N GLN A 277 -9.55 -3.20 -14.41
CA GLN A 277 -10.52 -4.31 -14.49
C GLN A 277 -9.90 -5.62 -13.99
N ARG A 278 -8.66 -5.93 -14.38
CA ARG A 278 -7.96 -7.16 -13.96
C ARG A 278 -7.57 -7.13 -12.49
N THR A 279 -7.07 -6.01 -11.98
CA THR A 279 -6.56 -5.91 -10.61
C THR A 279 -7.68 -5.96 -9.59
N TYR A 280 -8.79 -5.27 -9.83
CA TYR A 280 -9.89 -5.17 -8.87
C TYR A 280 -11.11 -6.04 -9.23
N HIS A 281 -11.03 -6.79 -10.33
CA HIS A 281 -12.11 -7.68 -10.80
C HIS A 281 -13.44 -6.91 -10.88
N LEU A 282 -13.41 -5.69 -11.43
CA LEU A 282 -14.49 -4.69 -11.33
C LEU A 282 -15.86 -5.16 -11.85
N GLN A 283 -15.87 -6.20 -12.68
CA GLN A 283 -17.08 -6.82 -13.22
C GLN A 283 -17.83 -7.72 -12.22
N ASP A 284 -17.12 -8.21 -11.20
CA ASP A 284 -17.61 -9.14 -10.17
C ASP A 284 -17.86 -8.44 -8.83
N GLN A 285 -17.74 -7.10 -8.80
CA GLN A 285 -17.96 -6.26 -7.62
C GLN A 285 -19.45 -5.92 -7.44
N ASP A 286 -19.78 -5.24 -6.34
CA ASP A 286 -21.16 -4.81 -6.09
C ASP A 286 -21.70 -3.83 -7.14
N ALA A 287 -22.99 -3.53 -7.04
CA ALA A 287 -23.68 -2.66 -7.99
C ALA A 287 -23.12 -1.22 -8.05
N GLU A 288 -22.61 -0.67 -6.96
CA GLU A 288 -22.10 0.70 -6.92
C GLU A 288 -20.73 0.82 -7.58
N VAL A 289 -19.83 -0.13 -7.30
CA VAL A 289 -18.54 -0.24 -7.99
C VAL A 289 -18.74 -0.51 -9.47
N ARG A 290 -19.63 -1.45 -9.84
CA ARG A 290 -19.94 -1.75 -11.24
C ARG A 290 -20.53 -0.54 -11.96
N HIS A 291 -21.36 0.25 -11.28
CA HIS A 291 -21.91 1.49 -11.83
C HIS A 291 -20.80 2.48 -12.21
N ARG A 292 -19.91 2.83 -11.27
CA ARG A 292 -18.79 3.75 -11.54
C ARG A 292 -17.82 3.22 -12.59
N TRP A 293 -17.60 1.91 -12.61
CA TRP A 293 -16.80 1.27 -13.66
C TRP A 293 -17.42 1.42 -15.04
N CYS A 294 -18.74 1.22 -15.17
CA CYS A 294 -19.46 1.42 -16.42
C CYS A 294 -19.36 2.87 -16.89
N GLU A 295 -19.43 3.87 -16.00
CA GLU A 295 -19.23 5.28 -16.33
C GLU A 295 -17.83 5.53 -16.91
N LEU A 296 -16.78 4.88 -16.38
CA LEU A 296 -15.41 5.00 -16.89
C LEU A 296 -15.23 4.37 -18.26
N ILE A 297 -15.75 3.15 -18.45
CA ILE A 297 -15.75 2.45 -19.75
C ILE A 297 -16.34 3.35 -20.82
N VAL A 298 -17.47 3.95 -20.46
CA VAL A 298 -18.21 4.88 -21.26
C VAL A 298 -17.33 6.11 -21.52
N LYS A 299 -17.00 6.92 -20.50
CA LYS A 299 -16.25 8.18 -20.65
C LYS A 299 -15.00 8.06 -21.53
N HIS A 300 -14.25 6.97 -21.40
CA HIS A 300 -12.99 6.76 -22.10
C HIS A 300 -13.07 5.83 -23.33
N LYS A 301 -14.29 5.51 -23.79
CA LYS A 301 -14.56 4.73 -25.01
C LYS A 301 -13.83 3.37 -25.02
N PHE A 302 -13.84 2.67 -23.89
CA PHE A 302 -13.16 1.39 -23.74
C PHE A 302 -14.01 0.22 -24.27
N THR A 303 -14.08 0.12 -25.60
CA THR A 303 -14.99 -0.81 -26.33
C THR A 303 -14.84 -2.29 -25.98
N LYS A 304 -13.68 -2.70 -25.45
CA LYS A 304 -13.43 -4.09 -25.03
C LYS A 304 -14.26 -4.51 -23.82
N ALA A 305 -14.64 -3.59 -22.95
CA ALA A 305 -15.39 -3.87 -21.73
C ALA A 305 -16.89 -3.52 -21.85
N TYR A 306 -17.39 -3.17 -23.04
CA TYR A 306 -18.80 -2.81 -23.25
C TYR A 306 -19.77 -3.94 -22.93
N GLU A 307 -19.33 -5.20 -22.98
CA GLU A 307 -20.13 -6.34 -22.53
C GLU A 307 -20.49 -6.22 -21.04
N SER A 308 -19.59 -5.66 -20.22
CA SER A 308 -19.86 -5.39 -18.80
C SER A 308 -20.97 -4.36 -18.62
N VAL A 309 -20.99 -3.35 -19.49
CA VAL A 309 -22.04 -2.31 -19.51
C VAL A 309 -23.39 -2.91 -19.93
N GLU A 310 -23.38 -3.76 -20.95
CA GLU A 310 -24.57 -4.47 -21.42
C GLU A 310 -25.17 -5.37 -20.32
N ARG A 311 -24.30 -6.13 -19.65
CA ARG A 311 -24.67 -7.01 -18.54
C ARG A 311 -25.24 -6.21 -17.36
N PHE A 312 -24.57 -5.13 -16.95
CA PHE A 312 -25.03 -4.26 -15.88
C PHE A 312 -26.43 -3.68 -16.17
N LEU A 313 -26.69 -3.24 -17.41
CA LEU A 313 -27.98 -2.69 -17.82
C LEU A 313 -29.10 -3.74 -17.90
N GLN A 314 -28.77 -5.02 -18.11
CA GLN A 314 -29.75 -6.12 -18.11
C GLN A 314 -30.12 -6.57 -16.69
N GLU A 315 -29.13 -6.61 -15.79
CA GLU A 315 -29.26 -7.10 -14.42
C GLU A 315 -29.89 -6.08 -13.47
N ASP A 316 -29.51 -4.80 -13.56
CA ASP A 316 -29.85 -3.77 -12.56
C ASP A 316 -30.96 -2.83 -13.09
N GLN A 317 -32.20 -3.35 -13.14
CA GLN A 317 -33.33 -2.66 -13.80
C GLN A 317 -34.02 -1.57 -12.96
N GLU A 318 -33.74 -1.48 -11.66
CA GLU A 318 -34.57 -0.69 -10.72
C GLU A 318 -33.96 0.64 -10.24
N ARG A 319 -32.77 1.04 -10.72
CA ARG A 319 -32.13 2.28 -10.22
C ARG A 319 -32.48 3.51 -11.07
N PRO A 320 -32.79 4.66 -10.44
CA PRO A 320 -32.97 5.96 -11.13
C PRO A 320 -31.72 6.43 -11.90
N GLN A 321 -30.58 5.77 -11.68
CA GLN A 321 -29.32 6.01 -12.40
C GLN A 321 -29.31 5.44 -13.83
N ARG A 322 -30.22 4.51 -14.18
CA ARG A 322 -30.33 3.90 -15.51
C ARG A 322 -30.61 4.94 -16.60
N ASP A 323 -31.55 5.85 -16.35
CA ASP A 323 -31.95 6.85 -17.33
C ASP A 323 -30.84 7.88 -17.56
N SER A 324 -30.15 8.30 -16.50
CA SER A 324 -28.94 9.15 -16.61
C SER A 324 -27.85 8.48 -17.44
N PHE A 325 -27.69 7.17 -17.29
CA PHE A 325 -26.70 6.38 -18.02
C PHE A 325 -27.06 6.16 -19.49
N ILE A 326 -28.33 5.92 -19.81
CA ILE A 326 -28.85 5.88 -21.18
C ILE A 326 -28.68 7.25 -21.84
N HIS A 327 -28.96 8.35 -21.13
CA HIS A 327 -28.68 9.70 -21.63
C HIS A 327 -27.19 9.94 -21.89
N LEU A 328 -26.29 9.44 -21.03
CA LEU A 328 -24.83 9.50 -21.23
C LEU A 328 -24.37 8.72 -22.47
N LEU A 329 -24.95 7.54 -22.72
CA LEU A 329 -24.70 6.74 -23.92
C LEU A 329 -25.23 7.42 -25.20
N LEU A 330 -26.40 8.05 -25.12
CA LEU A 330 -27.08 8.70 -26.26
C LEU A 330 -26.55 10.11 -26.57
N ALA A 331 -26.02 10.84 -25.58
CA ALA A 331 -25.50 12.20 -25.73
C ALA A 331 -24.17 12.31 -26.51
N TRP A 332 -23.67 11.21 -27.07
CA TRP A 332 -22.39 11.19 -27.77
C TRP A 332 -22.50 11.17 -29.30
N GLY A 333 -21.63 11.93 -29.97
CA GLY A 333 -21.47 11.95 -31.42
C GLY A 333 -20.81 10.69 -32.02
N THR A 334 -20.76 10.64 -33.35
CA THR A 334 -20.29 9.50 -34.15
C THR A 334 -18.77 9.29 -34.05
N GLY A 335 -18.36 8.03 -33.86
CA GLY A 335 -16.94 7.63 -33.77
C GLY A 335 -16.76 6.10 -33.79
N PRO A 336 -15.51 5.59 -33.75
CA PRO A 336 -15.24 4.15 -33.78
C PRO A 336 -15.91 3.43 -32.60
N GLY A 337 -16.68 2.36 -32.86
CA GLY A 337 -17.42 1.61 -31.84
C GLY A 337 -18.89 2.04 -31.63
N HIS A 338 -19.38 3.04 -32.38
CA HIS A 338 -20.77 3.51 -32.33
C HIS A 338 -21.80 2.40 -32.60
N GLN A 339 -21.53 1.43 -33.49
CA GLN A 339 -22.45 0.30 -33.73
C GLN A 339 -22.68 -0.55 -32.47
N ARG A 340 -21.62 -0.83 -31.70
CA ARG A 340 -21.74 -1.61 -30.46
C ARG A 340 -22.38 -0.79 -29.35
N ARG A 341 -22.13 0.52 -29.29
CA ARG A 341 -22.82 1.46 -28.39
C ARG A 341 -24.32 1.50 -28.66
N ASP A 342 -24.71 1.71 -29.92
CA ASP A 342 -26.11 1.84 -30.32
C ASP A 342 -26.87 0.54 -30.13
N TYR A 343 -26.20 -0.59 -30.38
CA TYR A 343 -26.74 -1.90 -30.02
C TYR A 343 -27.02 -2.01 -28.52
N VAL A 344 -26.07 -1.64 -27.65
CA VAL A 344 -26.24 -1.68 -26.19
C VAL A 344 -27.33 -0.70 -25.73
N ALA A 345 -27.36 0.53 -26.26
CA ALA A 345 -28.38 1.53 -25.95
C ALA A 345 -29.77 1.07 -26.41
N ALA A 346 -29.90 0.53 -27.62
CA ALA A 346 -31.16 0.00 -28.14
C ALA A 346 -31.65 -1.20 -27.31
N LYS A 347 -30.74 -2.08 -26.87
CA LYS A 347 -31.07 -3.23 -26.03
C LYS A 347 -31.47 -2.82 -24.61
N ALA A 348 -30.91 -1.74 -24.09
CA ALA A 348 -31.28 -1.16 -22.79
C ALA A 348 -32.63 -0.42 -22.83
N VAL A 349 -33.02 0.14 -23.98
CA VAL A 349 -34.33 0.81 -24.19
C VAL A 349 -35.43 -0.18 -24.58
N SER A 350 -35.07 -1.34 -25.13
CA SER A 350 -36.03 -2.38 -25.50
C SER A 350 -36.74 -2.96 -24.26
N PRO A 351 -38.07 -2.96 -24.19
CA PRO A 351 -38.80 -3.57 -23.09
C PRO A 351 -38.67 -5.09 -23.18
N GLN A 352 -37.90 -5.71 -22.28
CA GLN A 352 -38.10 -7.13 -22.01
C GLN A 352 -39.48 -7.33 -21.36
N PRO A 353 -40.16 -8.45 -21.65
CA PRO A 353 -41.57 -8.63 -21.29
C PRO A 353 -41.74 -8.57 -19.77
N ARG A 354 -42.45 -7.54 -19.31
CA ARG A 354 -42.89 -7.40 -17.92
C ARG A 354 -43.79 -8.58 -17.56
N SER A 355 -43.28 -9.54 -16.79
CA SER A 355 -44.15 -10.38 -15.98
C SER A 355 -44.62 -9.58 -14.77
N SER A 356 -45.88 -9.17 -14.83
CA SER A 356 -46.75 -8.77 -13.71
C SER A 356 -46.24 -7.71 -12.73
N LEU A 357 -46.72 -6.48 -12.89
CA LEU A 357 -47.58 -5.81 -11.92
C LEU A 357 -48.03 -4.47 -12.51
N GLY A 358 -49.36 -4.32 -12.61
CA GLY A 358 -50.01 -3.18 -13.21
C GLY A 358 -50.08 -1.96 -12.31
N ALA A 359 -50.50 -0.87 -12.95
CA ALA A 359 -51.12 0.32 -12.38
C ALA A 359 -50.22 1.25 -11.55
N SER A 360 -49.80 2.36 -12.17
CA SER A 360 -50.22 3.72 -11.78
C SER A 360 -49.24 4.75 -12.34
N LEU A 361 -49.53 5.26 -13.54
CA LEU A 361 -48.99 6.53 -14.00
C LEU A 361 -50.05 7.59 -13.70
N SER A 362 -49.97 8.19 -12.52
CA SER A 362 -50.62 9.46 -12.21
C SER A 362 -50.10 10.01 -10.88
N GLN A 363 -49.53 11.21 -10.97
CA GLN A 363 -49.37 12.21 -9.92
C GLN A 363 -48.02 12.33 -9.16
N ARG A 364 -47.55 13.59 -9.23
CA ARG A 364 -46.64 14.33 -8.34
C ARG A 364 -45.13 14.25 -8.63
N LEU A 365 -44.73 15.18 -9.50
CA LEU A 365 -43.54 16.01 -9.29
C LEU A 365 -43.45 16.45 -7.81
N VAL A 366 -42.47 15.92 -7.09
CA VAL A 366 -41.97 16.51 -5.84
C VAL A 366 -40.52 16.90 -6.10
N PRO A 367 -40.13 18.18 -5.97
CA PRO A 367 -38.74 18.57 -6.13
C PRO A 367 -37.95 18.08 -4.92
N ALA A 368 -36.99 17.19 -5.14
CA ALA A 368 -35.99 16.85 -4.13
C ALA A 368 -35.07 18.06 -3.90
N ARG A 369 -35.50 18.96 -3.01
CA ARG A 369 -34.61 19.92 -2.35
C ARG A 369 -33.97 19.23 -1.15
N HIS A 370 -32.66 19.07 -1.24
CA HIS A 370 -31.62 19.13 -0.21
C HIS A 370 -30.52 18.08 -0.43
N ALA A 371 -29.85 18.16 -1.58
CA ALA A 371 -28.40 17.96 -1.55
C ALA A 371 -27.82 19.25 -0.97
N GLN A 372 -27.41 19.21 0.30
CA GLN A 372 -26.52 20.24 0.83
C GLN A 372 -25.35 20.34 -0.13
N LYS A 373 -25.13 21.56 -0.63
CA LYS A 373 -23.90 21.95 -1.33
C LYS A 373 -22.73 21.58 -0.43
N ALA A 374 -22.11 20.44 -0.68
CA ALA A 374 -20.76 20.17 -0.21
C ALA A 374 -19.86 21.09 -1.05
N ASP A 375 -19.33 22.11 -0.39
CA ASP A 375 -18.41 23.08 -0.96
C ASP A 375 -17.36 22.39 -1.82
N SER A 376 -17.30 22.81 -3.08
CA SER A 376 -16.27 22.49 -4.06
C SER A 376 -14.99 23.24 -3.69
N HIS A 377 -14.41 22.92 -2.55
CA HIS A 377 -13.03 23.25 -2.24
C HIS A 377 -12.21 21.99 -2.42
N LYS A 378 -11.30 22.03 -3.41
CA LYS A 378 -10.19 21.11 -3.69
C LYS A 378 -9.93 20.08 -2.56
N ARG A 379 -10.71 19.00 -2.50
CA ARG A 379 -10.36 17.87 -1.64
C ARG A 379 -9.36 17.04 -2.42
N GLY A 380 -8.10 17.08 -1.99
CA GLY A 380 -7.15 16.05 -2.42
C GLY A 380 -7.69 14.66 -2.09
N LEU A 381 -7.21 13.65 -2.82
CA LEU A 381 -7.53 12.26 -2.59
C LEU A 381 -7.45 11.91 -1.07
N PRO A 382 -8.46 11.26 -0.49
CA PRO A 382 -8.39 10.72 0.87
C PRO A 382 -7.04 10.04 1.14
N PRO A 383 -6.40 10.26 2.31
CA PRO A 383 -5.06 9.71 2.59
C PRO A 383 -4.93 8.20 2.38
N TRP A 384 -6.01 7.44 2.57
CA TRP A 384 -6.02 5.98 2.38
C TRP A 384 -5.95 5.54 0.91
N ILE A 385 -6.27 6.40 -0.08
CA ILE A 385 -6.07 6.13 -1.52
C ILE A 385 -4.58 6.08 -1.88
N TRP A 386 -3.69 6.39 -0.96
CA TRP A 386 -2.24 6.23 -1.16
C TRP A 386 -1.69 4.93 -0.57
N SER A 387 -2.54 4.17 0.17
CA SER A 387 -2.22 2.85 0.74
C SER A 387 -1.69 1.86 -0.30
N GLY A 388 -0.99 0.81 0.14
CA GLY A 388 -0.39 -0.19 -0.74
C GLY A 388 -1.33 -0.66 -1.87
N ALA A 389 -2.59 -0.99 -1.53
CA ALA A 389 -3.61 -1.45 -2.49
C ALA A 389 -3.89 -0.45 -3.64
N ALA A 390 -3.74 0.85 -3.38
CA ALA A 390 -3.90 1.93 -4.35
C ALA A 390 -2.56 2.44 -4.91
N LEU A 391 -1.42 2.11 -4.29
CA LEU A 391 -0.11 2.23 -4.93
C LEU A 391 0.02 1.27 -6.12
N GLY A 392 -0.60 0.08 -6.04
CA GLY A 392 -0.80 -0.77 -7.20
C GLY A 392 -1.42 -0.01 -8.37
N PHE A 393 -2.37 0.88 -8.11
CA PHE A 393 -2.97 1.73 -9.13
C PHE A 393 -2.01 2.79 -9.72
N ARG A 394 -1.09 3.38 -8.94
CA ARG A 394 -0.01 4.23 -9.48
C ARG A 394 0.93 3.48 -10.44
N VAL A 395 1.27 2.22 -10.11
CA VAL A 395 2.03 1.35 -11.03
C VAL A 395 1.28 1.13 -12.35
N LEU A 396 -0.06 1.08 -12.31
CA LEU A 396 -0.90 0.94 -13.50
C LEU A 396 -1.02 2.23 -14.34
N LEU A 397 -0.90 3.40 -13.73
CA LEU A 397 -0.91 4.69 -14.42
C LEU A 397 0.41 5.00 -15.14
N HIS A 398 1.55 4.54 -14.60
CA HIS A 398 2.87 4.76 -15.21
C HIS A 398 3.23 3.75 -16.33
N ARG A 399 2.33 2.82 -16.68
CA ARG A 399 2.45 1.89 -17.83
C ARG A 399 1.57 2.33 -19.00
#